data_AF-A0A8C7QM83-F1
#
_entry.id   AF-A0A8C7QM83-F1
#
_cell.length_a   1.000
_cell.length_b   1.000
_cell.length_c   1.000
_cell.angle_alpha   90.00
_cell.angle_beta   90.00
_cell.angle_gamma   90.00
#
_symmetry.space_group_name_H-M   'P 1'
#
loop_
_entity.id
_entity.type
_entity.pdbx_description
1 polymer ?
#
loop_
_entity_poly.entity_id
_entity_poly.type
_entity_poly.pdbx_seq_one_letter_code
_entity_poly.pdbx_strand_id
1 'polypeptide(L)'
;MSDGPTKITFSYPRSLEDLLQDVASLHESASGSAAPPSLIIVDGLEGYMRGPGVSGGLQQAEQSSAAHISALLYDTAAFLSQTLEERAASLAPCRVIASFQSEWEGHAGGDSSDPVLSVLDRYFQVRCTLDQDWNSAPAVAEPQDTWHVYLSGAGITEAPIAEDEEDSSLAREWRLVICPNRSMEFTMV
;
A
#
# COMPACT_ATOMS: atom_id res chain seq x y z
N MET A 1 13.62 3.95 -32.11
CA MET A 1 12.97 4.35 -30.85
C MET A 1 13.16 3.17 -29.92
N SER A 2 14.08 3.29 -28.97
CA SER A 2 14.45 2.18 -28.08
C SER A 2 13.44 2.08 -26.95
N ASP A 3 12.53 1.11 -27.02
CA ASP A 3 11.88 0.57 -25.83
C ASP A 3 12.97 -0.13 -25.00
N GLY A 4 13.52 0.59 -24.03
CA GLY A 4 14.34 0.00 -22.99
C GLY A 4 13.45 -0.80 -22.03
N PRO A 5 13.93 -1.92 -21.45
CA PRO A 5 13.16 -2.66 -20.47
C PRO A 5 12.79 -1.75 -19.30
N THR A 6 11.56 -1.86 -18.82
CA THR A 6 11.10 -1.25 -17.56
C THR A 6 12.09 -1.63 -16.47
N LYS A 7 12.94 -0.67 -16.07
CA LYS A 7 14.04 -0.93 -15.16
C LYS A 7 13.49 -0.92 -13.73
N ILE A 8 13.22 -2.11 -13.21
CA ILE A 8 12.87 -2.29 -11.80
C ILE A 8 14.16 -2.18 -10.97
N THR A 9 14.15 -1.34 -9.95
CA THR A 9 15.25 -1.19 -8.99
C THR A 9 14.80 -1.73 -7.63
N PHE A 10 15.59 -2.61 -7.04
CA PHE A 10 15.34 -3.14 -5.71
C PHE A 10 16.26 -2.45 -4.70
N SER A 11 15.71 -1.95 -3.60
CA SER A 11 16.47 -1.52 -2.42
C SER A 11 16.04 -2.33 -1.19
N TYR A 12 16.97 -2.55 -0.28
CA TYR A 12 16.76 -3.32 0.95
C TYR A 12 17.32 -2.53 2.14
N PRO A 13 16.68 -1.42 2.54
CA PRO A 13 17.13 -0.61 3.67
C PRO A 13 17.07 -1.43 4.95
N ARG A 14 18.09 -1.29 5.81
CA ARG A 14 18.21 -2.09 7.05
C ARG A 14 17.58 -1.41 8.26
N SER A 15 17.29 -0.12 8.15
CA SER A 15 16.64 0.68 9.18
C SER A 15 15.71 1.72 8.56
N LEU A 16 14.95 2.41 9.42
CA LEU A 16 14.09 3.51 9.00
C LEU A 16 14.91 4.66 8.39
N GLU A 17 16.08 4.95 8.97
CA GLU A 17 16.98 6.00 8.48
C GLU A 17 17.50 5.68 7.07
N ASP A 18 17.87 4.43 6.81
CA ASP A 18 18.27 3.97 5.47
C ASP A 18 17.10 4.14 4.48
N LEU A 19 15.88 3.77 4.88
CA LEU A 19 14.68 3.91 4.04
C LEU A 19 14.39 5.39 3.73
N LEU A 20 14.45 6.27 4.74
CA LEU A 20 14.26 7.70 4.57
C LEU A 20 15.31 8.29 3.62
N GLN A 21 16.57 7.88 3.76
CA GLN A 21 17.66 8.34 2.92
C GLN A 21 17.49 7.87 1.46
N ASP A 22 17.09 6.61 1.25
CA ASP A 22 16.81 6.05 -0.06
C ASP A 22 15.67 6.81 -0.76
N VAL A 23 14.55 7.04 -0.07
CA VAL A 23 13.41 7.79 -0.61
C VAL A 23 13.80 9.23 -0.91
N ALA A 24 14.51 9.91 -0.01
CA ALA A 24 14.99 11.27 -0.23
C ALA A 24 15.93 11.38 -1.45
N SER A 25 16.78 10.38 -1.69
CA SER A 25 17.70 10.36 -2.84
C SER A 25 17.01 10.30 -4.21
N LEU A 26 15.74 9.88 -4.25
CA LEU A 26 14.93 9.89 -5.47
C LEU A 26 14.71 11.32 -5.99
N HIS A 27 14.63 12.31 -5.09
CA HIS A 27 14.52 13.72 -5.48
C HIS A 27 15.75 14.18 -6.28
N GLU A 28 16.94 13.75 -5.87
CA GLU A 28 18.20 14.10 -6.51
C GLU A 28 18.37 13.38 -7.85
N SER A 29 17.99 12.10 -7.89
CA SER A 29 18.17 11.24 -9.07
C SER A 29 17.26 11.61 -10.24
N ALA A 30 16.05 12.08 -9.96
CA ALA A 30 15.08 12.49 -10.98
C ALA A 30 15.48 13.77 -11.72
N SER A 31 16.39 14.57 -11.16
CA SER A 31 16.95 15.77 -11.81
C SER A 31 18.02 15.43 -12.86
N GLY A 32 18.49 14.17 -12.88
CA GLY A 32 19.50 13.68 -13.82
C GLY A 32 18.92 13.09 -15.12
N SER A 33 19.80 12.52 -15.94
CA SER A 33 19.44 11.89 -17.22
C SER A 33 18.61 10.59 -17.09
N ALA A 34 18.50 10.03 -15.88
CA ALA A 34 17.72 8.82 -15.65
C ALA A 34 16.21 9.13 -15.65
N ALA A 35 15.38 8.20 -16.12
CA ALA A 35 13.92 8.33 -16.02
C ALA A 35 13.47 8.23 -14.55
N PRO A 36 12.62 9.15 -14.06
CA PRO A 36 12.05 9.05 -12.72
C PRO A 36 11.17 7.79 -12.60
N PRO A 37 11.11 7.15 -11.42
CA PRO A 37 10.21 6.03 -11.21
C PRO A 37 8.74 6.49 -11.26
N SER A 38 7.88 5.65 -11.83
CA SER A 38 6.42 5.85 -11.87
C SER A 38 5.67 5.06 -10.79
N LEU A 39 6.36 4.19 -10.05
CA LEU A 39 5.81 3.41 -8.96
C LEU A 39 6.88 3.16 -7.90
N ILE A 40 6.53 3.42 -6.64
CA ILE A 40 7.32 3.08 -5.46
C ILE A 40 6.53 2.03 -4.68
N ILE A 41 7.18 0.92 -4.34
CA ILE A 41 6.61 -0.13 -3.50
C ILE A 41 7.47 -0.23 -2.25
N VAL A 42 6.85 -0.09 -1.09
CA VAL A 42 7.48 -0.31 0.22
C VAL A 42 6.84 -1.52 0.86
N ASP A 43 7.62 -2.56 1.10
CA ASP A 43 7.14 -3.78 1.72
C ASP A 43 7.50 -3.82 3.22
N GLY A 44 6.57 -4.24 4.06
CA GLY A 44 6.75 -4.44 5.50
C GLY A 44 7.01 -3.15 6.27
N LEU A 45 6.23 -2.09 6.00
CA LEU A 45 6.46 -0.76 6.59
C LEU A 45 6.47 -0.79 8.13
N GLU A 46 5.70 -1.71 8.73
CA GLU A 46 5.67 -1.95 10.17
C GLU A 46 7.03 -2.26 10.78
N GLY A 47 7.89 -2.98 10.06
CA GLY A 47 9.21 -3.39 10.54
C GLY A 47 10.17 -2.22 10.73
N TYR A 48 9.94 -1.12 10.01
CA TYR A 48 10.73 0.11 10.14
C TYR A 48 10.24 1.02 11.28
N MET A 49 8.99 0.85 11.72
CA MET A 49 8.41 1.66 12.79
C MET A 49 8.58 1.01 14.17
N ARG A 50 8.55 -0.33 14.23
CA ARG A 50 8.61 -1.12 15.46
C ARG A 50 10.05 -1.59 15.72
N GLY A 51 10.87 -0.75 16.36
CA GLY A 51 12.23 -1.13 16.74
C GLY A 51 12.26 -2.20 17.84
N PRO A 52 13.26 -3.11 17.86
CA PRO A 52 13.35 -4.15 18.89
C PRO A 52 13.59 -3.58 20.29
N GLY A 53 12.79 -4.02 21.26
CA GLY A 53 13.12 -3.94 22.69
C GLY A 53 12.58 -2.73 23.45
N VAL A 54 11.52 -2.08 22.98
CA VAL A 54 11.00 -0.90 23.66
C VAL A 54 9.52 -1.13 24.01
N SER A 55 9.16 -1.00 25.28
CA SER A 55 7.78 -1.15 25.77
C SER A 55 7.46 -0.01 26.72
N GLY A 56 6.34 0.68 26.50
CA GLY A 56 5.72 1.57 27.49
C GLY A 56 5.73 3.08 27.22
N GLY A 57 6.41 3.58 26.17
CA GLY A 57 6.45 5.02 25.85
C GLY A 57 6.52 5.39 24.36
N LEU A 58 6.28 4.43 23.46
CA LEU A 58 6.66 4.51 22.04
C LEU A 58 5.55 4.79 21.07
N GLN A 59 4.28 4.75 21.47
CA GLN A 59 3.20 5.01 20.50
C GLN A 59 3.41 6.35 19.80
N GLN A 60 3.93 7.36 20.51
CA GLN A 60 4.29 8.65 19.90
C GLN A 60 5.48 8.55 18.94
N ALA A 61 6.50 7.75 19.26
CA ALA A 61 7.67 7.56 18.41
C ALA A 61 7.32 6.76 17.14
N GLU A 62 6.54 5.69 17.28
CA GLU A 62 5.99 4.90 16.16
C GLU A 62 5.10 5.74 15.26
N GLN A 63 4.17 6.52 15.84
CA GLN A 63 3.34 7.46 15.08
C GLN A 63 4.17 8.56 14.40
N SER A 64 5.21 9.05 15.05
CA SER A 64 6.12 10.05 14.47
C SER A 64 6.91 9.45 13.30
N SER A 65 7.45 8.26 13.46
CA SER A 65 8.12 7.50 12.40
C SER A 65 7.17 7.25 11.23
N ALA A 66 5.94 6.83 11.52
CA ALA A 66 4.89 6.60 10.54
C ALA A 66 4.54 7.87 9.76
N ALA A 67 4.33 8.98 10.46
CA ALA A 67 4.02 10.27 9.85
C ALA A 67 5.19 10.73 8.98
N HIS A 68 6.43 10.57 9.46
CA HIS A 68 7.62 11.02 8.75
C HIS A 68 7.82 10.28 7.43
N ILE A 69 7.83 8.94 7.45
CA ILE A 69 8.02 8.16 6.22
C ILE A 69 6.84 8.33 5.26
N SER A 70 5.61 8.39 5.78
CA SER A 70 4.42 8.58 4.93
C SER A 70 4.41 9.95 4.27
N ALA A 71 4.75 11.01 5.01
CA ALA A 71 4.87 12.35 4.46
C ALA A 71 5.96 12.43 3.39
N LEU A 72 7.12 11.81 3.64
CA LEU A 72 8.21 11.79 2.68
C LEU A 72 7.82 11.02 1.41
N LEU A 73 7.24 9.83 1.54
CA LEU A 73 6.76 9.05 0.38
C LEU A 73 5.72 9.82 -0.43
N TYR A 74 4.78 10.50 0.22
CA TYR A 74 3.77 11.32 -0.43
C TYR A 74 4.41 12.49 -1.19
N ASP A 75 5.33 13.23 -0.55
CA ASP A 75 6.04 14.36 -1.15
C ASP A 75 6.92 13.93 -2.33
N THR A 76 7.67 12.84 -2.17
CA THR A 76 8.48 12.24 -3.23
C THR A 76 7.61 11.81 -4.41
N ALA A 77 6.46 11.18 -4.17
CA ALA A 77 5.55 10.80 -5.25
C ALA A 77 4.96 12.01 -5.98
N ALA A 78 4.63 13.08 -5.26
CA ALA A 78 4.15 14.33 -5.87
C ALA A 78 5.24 14.97 -6.76
N PHE A 79 6.47 15.07 -6.25
CA PHE A 79 7.62 15.58 -7.00
C PHE A 79 7.92 14.75 -8.25
N LEU A 80 7.91 13.41 -8.13
CA LEU A 80 8.13 12.51 -9.26
C LEU A 80 6.99 12.60 -10.28
N SER A 81 5.76 12.77 -9.84
CA SER A 81 4.60 12.98 -10.73
C SER A 81 4.77 14.23 -11.57
N GLN A 82 5.15 15.35 -10.95
CA GLN A 82 5.45 16.59 -11.67
C GLN A 82 6.61 16.39 -12.65
N THR A 83 7.68 15.71 -12.23
CA THR A 83 8.85 15.46 -13.08
C THR A 83 8.49 14.57 -14.29
N LEU A 84 7.59 13.59 -14.11
CA LEU A 84 7.08 12.75 -15.19
C LEU A 84 6.24 13.58 -16.17
N GLU A 85 5.34 14.43 -15.66
CA GLU A 85 4.49 15.30 -16.47
C GLU A 85 5.31 16.30 -17.30
N GLU A 86 6.34 16.92 -16.71
CA GLU A 86 7.25 17.84 -17.39
C GLU A 86 8.03 17.16 -18.53
N ARG A 87 8.37 15.88 -18.39
CA ARG A 87 9.08 15.11 -19.42
C ARG A 87 8.16 14.65 -20.54
N ALA A 88 6.93 14.24 -20.20
CA ALA A 88 5.90 13.90 -21.17
C ALA A 88 4.50 13.91 -20.53
N ALA A 89 3.63 14.79 -21.02
CA ALA A 89 2.25 14.94 -20.56
C ALA A 89 1.37 13.66 -20.67
N SER A 90 1.83 12.63 -21.39
CA SER A 90 1.13 11.34 -21.51
C SER A 90 1.52 10.31 -20.44
N LEU A 91 2.48 10.63 -19.57
CA LEU A 91 2.92 9.70 -18.52
C LEU A 91 1.95 9.76 -17.33
N ALA A 92 1.62 8.58 -16.81
CA ALA A 92 0.86 8.47 -15.58
C ALA A 92 1.66 9.06 -14.39
N PRO A 93 0.99 9.62 -13.37
CA PRO A 93 1.64 10.11 -12.17
C PRO A 93 2.35 8.98 -11.42
N CYS A 94 3.37 9.33 -10.63
CA CYS A 94 4.03 8.38 -9.75
C CYS A 94 3.06 7.92 -8.65
N ARG A 95 3.01 6.61 -8.39
CA ARG A 95 2.17 6.02 -7.34
C ARG A 95 3.03 5.40 -6.23
N VAL A 96 2.45 5.30 -5.04
CA VAL A 96 3.07 4.61 -3.90
C VAL A 96 2.13 3.50 -3.44
N ILE A 97 2.70 2.31 -3.23
CA ILE A 97 2.04 1.21 -2.54
C ILE A 97 2.90 0.86 -1.34
N ALA A 98 2.30 0.83 -0.15
CA ALA A 98 2.97 0.40 1.06
C ALA A 98 2.18 -0.78 1.66
N SER A 99 2.86 -1.88 1.99
CA SER A 99 2.27 -2.94 2.79
C SER A 99 2.49 -2.65 4.27
N PHE A 100 1.48 -2.97 5.07
CA PHE A 100 1.53 -2.80 6.52
C PHE A 100 0.78 -3.95 7.18
N GLN A 101 1.45 -4.65 8.10
CA GLN A 101 0.82 -5.66 8.96
C GLN A 101 0.48 -5.05 10.32
N SER A 102 -0.81 -4.98 10.62
CA SER A 102 -1.26 -4.61 11.97
C SER A 102 -1.10 -5.81 12.90
N GLU A 103 -0.42 -5.59 14.03
CA GLU A 103 -0.29 -6.57 15.12
C GLU A 103 -1.55 -6.59 16.00
N TRP A 104 -2.61 -5.86 15.61
CA TRP A 104 -3.88 -5.87 16.29
C TRP A 104 -4.62 -7.18 16.00
N GLU A 105 -4.14 -8.26 16.59
CA GLU A 105 -4.77 -9.56 16.56
C GLU A 105 -5.96 -9.54 17.54
N GLY A 106 -7.19 -9.56 17.02
CA GLY A 106 -8.31 -10.23 17.66
C GLY A 106 -8.82 -9.71 19.02
N HIS A 107 -9.03 -8.41 19.20
CA HIS A 107 -9.93 -7.95 20.26
C HIS A 107 -11.27 -7.56 19.65
N ALA A 108 -12.10 -8.56 19.39
CA ALA A 108 -13.52 -8.37 19.15
C ALA A 108 -14.11 -7.63 20.37
N GLY A 109 -14.39 -6.33 20.21
CA GLY A 109 -15.20 -5.58 21.19
C GLY A 109 -14.68 -4.23 21.68
N GLY A 110 -13.70 -3.58 21.03
CA GLY A 110 -13.32 -2.21 21.38
C GLY A 110 -13.02 -1.34 20.16
N ASP A 111 -13.59 -0.14 20.11
CA ASP A 111 -13.37 0.93 19.11
C ASP A 111 -11.91 1.47 19.07
N SER A 112 -10.91 0.71 19.50
CA SER A 112 -9.51 1.13 19.51
C SER A 112 -8.83 0.76 18.20
N SER A 113 -8.93 1.64 17.21
CA SER A 113 -8.13 1.60 15.97
C SER A 113 -6.63 1.63 16.30
N ASP A 114 -5.82 0.85 15.58
CA ASP A 114 -4.35 0.94 15.63
C ASP A 114 -3.92 2.41 15.38
N PRO A 115 -3.22 3.04 16.33
CA PRO A 115 -2.87 4.45 16.22
C PRO A 115 -1.91 4.71 15.06
N VAL A 116 -1.07 3.75 14.68
CA VAL A 116 -0.18 3.85 13.52
C VAL A 116 -0.99 3.81 12.23
N LEU A 117 -1.97 2.91 12.11
CA LEU A 117 -2.89 2.89 10.96
C LEU A 117 -3.60 4.23 10.80
N SER A 118 -4.07 4.83 11.89
CA SER A 118 -4.72 6.15 11.82
C SER A 118 -3.80 7.25 11.28
N VAL A 119 -2.49 7.13 11.49
CA VAL A 119 -1.50 8.04 10.90
C VAL A 119 -1.34 7.76 9.41
N LEU A 120 -1.22 6.50 9.01
CA LEU A 120 -1.09 6.09 7.62
C LEU A 120 -2.29 6.53 6.77
N ASP A 121 -3.51 6.34 7.28
CA ASP A 121 -4.77 6.67 6.60
C ASP A 121 -4.87 8.18 6.24
N ARG A 122 -4.09 9.06 6.89
CA ARG A 122 -4.02 10.49 6.52
C ARG A 122 -3.21 10.76 5.25
N TYR A 123 -2.27 9.89 4.91
CA TYR A 123 -1.38 10.03 3.75
C TYR A 123 -1.78 9.08 2.61
N PHE A 124 -2.22 7.87 2.95
CA PHE A 124 -2.69 6.85 2.02
C PHE A 124 -4.22 6.87 1.95
N GLN A 125 -4.76 7.44 0.88
CA GLN A 125 -6.21 7.66 0.75
C GLN A 125 -7.02 6.39 0.47
N VAL A 126 -6.36 5.32 0.01
CA VAL A 126 -6.97 4.04 -0.32
C VAL A 126 -6.19 2.95 0.37
N ARG A 127 -6.91 2.07 1.08
CA ARG A 127 -6.39 0.91 1.79
C ARG A 127 -7.00 -0.34 1.19
N CYS A 128 -6.14 -1.29 0.81
CA CYS A 128 -6.52 -2.65 0.46
C CYS A 128 -6.24 -3.54 1.66
N THR A 129 -7.29 -4.11 2.24
CA THR A 129 -7.17 -5.05 3.35
C THR A 129 -7.36 -6.47 2.85
N LEU A 130 -6.51 -7.38 3.33
CA LEU A 130 -6.59 -8.81 3.06
C LEU A 130 -6.78 -9.54 4.39
N ASP A 131 -7.97 -10.09 4.61
CA ASP A 131 -8.30 -10.89 5.78
C ASP A 131 -8.39 -12.37 5.39
N GLN A 132 -7.77 -13.27 6.16
CA GLN A 132 -7.88 -14.70 5.86
C GLN A 132 -9.25 -15.22 6.31
N ASP A 133 -10.02 -15.81 5.39
CA ASP A 133 -11.29 -16.46 5.73
C ASP A 133 -10.98 -17.76 6.48
N TRP A 134 -10.95 -17.72 7.81
CA TRP A 134 -10.77 -18.93 8.65
C TRP A 134 -12.01 -19.83 8.70
N ASN A 135 -13.03 -19.55 7.89
CA ASN A 135 -14.26 -20.31 7.88
C ASN A 135 -13.94 -21.77 7.56
N SER A 136 -14.14 -22.60 8.58
CA SER A 136 -13.73 -23.99 8.63
C SER A 136 -14.38 -24.77 7.50
N ALA A 137 -13.63 -25.03 6.43
CA ALA A 137 -14.06 -25.94 5.39
C ALA A 137 -14.33 -27.33 6.03
N PRO A 138 -15.42 -28.02 5.66
CA PRO A 138 -15.71 -29.35 6.17
C PRO A 138 -14.56 -30.30 5.83
N ALA A 139 -14.29 -31.26 6.71
CA ALA A 139 -13.13 -32.16 6.78
C ALA A 139 -12.81 -33.04 5.54
N VAL A 140 -13.40 -32.77 4.38
CA VAL A 140 -13.30 -33.56 3.14
C VAL A 140 -12.75 -32.73 1.96
N ALA A 141 -12.69 -31.40 2.05
CA ALA A 141 -12.07 -30.56 1.04
C ALA A 141 -10.62 -30.22 1.42
N GLU A 142 -9.70 -30.25 0.45
CA GLU A 142 -8.33 -29.75 0.65
C GLU A 142 -8.37 -28.30 1.15
N PRO A 143 -7.49 -27.91 2.08
CA PRO A 143 -7.46 -26.55 2.59
C PRO A 143 -7.22 -25.58 1.42
N GLN A 144 -8.24 -24.78 1.09
CA GLN A 144 -8.12 -23.70 0.13
C GLN A 144 -7.79 -22.42 0.91
N ASP A 145 -6.66 -21.81 0.56
CA ASP A 145 -6.26 -20.50 1.10
C ASP A 145 -7.22 -19.45 0.53
N THR A 146 -8.28 -19.19 1.29
CA THR A 146 -9.33 -18.23 0.94
C THR A 146 -9.09 -16.94 1.70
N TRP A 147 -9.08 -15.84 0.95
CA TRP A 147 -8.84 -14.49 1.44
C TRP A 147 -10.00 -13.60 1.07
N HIS A 148 -10.35 -12.75 2.01
CA HIS A 148 -11.29 -11.67 1.83
C HIS A 148 -10.51 -10.38 1.54
N VAL A 149 -10.74 -9.79 0.38
CA VAL A 149 -10.03 -8.60 -0.11
C VAL A 149 -11.02 -7.46 -0.21
N TYR A 150 -10.75 -6.33 0.44
CA TYR A 150 -11.63 -5.17 0.33
C TYR A 150 -10.88 -3.85 0.31
N LEU A 151 -11.46 -2.87 -0.38
CA LEU A 151 -10.95 -1.51 -0.48
C LEU A 151 -11.72 -0.57 0.45
N SER A 152 -10.98 0.25 1.20
CA SER A 152 -11.51 1.28 2.10
C SER A 152 -10.73 2.58 1.97
N GLY A 153 -11.28 3.71 2.43
CA GLY A 153 -10.60 5.01 2.45
C GLY A 153 -11.29 6.11 1.65
N ALA A 154 -10.84 7.36 1.88
CA ALA A 154 -11.46 8.56 1.35
C ALA A 154 -11.22 8.79 -0.16
N GLY A 155 -10.21 8.13 -0.74
CA GLY A 155 -9.89 8.21 -2.18
C GLY A 155 -10.82 7.38 -3.07
N ILE A 156 -11.74 6.62 -2.46
CA ILE A 156 -12.74 5.82 -3.16
C ILE A 156 -13.97 6.70 -3.43
N THR A 157 -13.79 7.78 -4.20
CA THR A 157 -14.92 8.62 -4.60
C THR A 157 -15.68 7.91 -5.72
N GLU A 158 -16.98 7.71 -5.51
CA GLU A 158 -17.96 7.43 -6.55
C GLU A 158 -17.77 8.47 -7.66
N ALA A 159 -17.44 8.03 -8.88
CA ALA A 159 -17.51 8.93 -10.02
C ALA A 159 -18.92 9.56 -10.03
N PRO A 160 -19.08 10.86 -10.39
CA PRO A 160 -20.40 11.41 -10.62
C PRO A 160 -20.98 10.61 -11.78
N ILE A 161 -21.91 9.71 -11.44
CA ILE A 161 -22.61 8.87 -12.39
C ILE A 161 -23.32 9.84 -13.33
N ALA A 162 -22.90 9.86 -14.59
CA ALA A 162 -23.77 10.36 -15.64
C ALA A 162 -25.02 9.49 -15.57
N GLU A 163 -26.17 10.12 -15.33
CA GLU A 163 -27.48 9.49 -15.32
C GLU A 163 -27.67 8.74 -16.65
N ASP A 164 -27.30 7.46 -16.71
CA ASP A 164 -27.67 6.43 -17.70
C ASP A 164 -26.61 5.31 -17.67
N GLU A 165 -26.50 4.57 -16.56
CA GLU A 165 -26.03 3.17 -16.53
C GLU A 165 -26.27 2.61 -15.12
N GLU A 166 -27.48 2.07 -14.91
CA GLU A 166 -27.73 1.13 -13.81
C GLU A 166 -26.83 -0.10 -14.03
N ASP A 167 -25.69 -0.14 -13.33
CA ASP A 167 -24.99 -1.33 -12.79
C ASP A 167 -23.47 -1.13 -12.74
N SER A 168 -23.01 -0.09 -12.05
CA SER A 168 -21.57 0.13 -11.79
C SER A 168 -21.32 0.54 -10.34
N SER A 169 -21.88 -0.21 -9.39
CA SER A 169 -21.22 -0.34 -8.10
C SER A 169 -19.89 -1.06 -8.36
N LEU A 170 -18.79 -0.31 -8.48
CA LEU A 170 -17.45 -0.90 -8.50
C LEU A 170 -17.38 -1.85 -7.30
N ALA A 171 -17.30 -3.17 -7.53
CA ALA A 171 -17.13 -4.11 -6.44
C ALA A 171 -15.97 -3.62 -5.58
N ARG A 172 -16.20 -3.45 -4.27
CA ARG A 172 -15.20 -2.98 -3.30
C ARG A 172 -14.66 -4.13 -2.47
N GLU A 173 -15.12 -5.34 -2.77
CA GLU A 173 -15.01 -6.53 -1.96
C GLU A 173 -14.92 -7.74 -2.89
N TRP A 174 -13.91 -8.57 -2.65
CA TRP A 174 -13.63 -9.77 -3.42
C TRP A 174 -13.25 -10.92 -2.50
N ARG A 175 -13.66 -12.12 -2.91
CA ARG A 175 -13.11 -13.36 -2.43
C ARG A 175 -11.97 -13.77 -3.35
N LEU A 176 -10.76 -13.89 -2.79
CA LEU A 176 -9.57 -14.42 -3.45
C LEU A 176 -9.36 -15.86 -2.99
N VAL A 177 -9.38 -16.80 -3.92
CA VAL A 177 -9.01 -18.21 -3.67
C VAL A 177 -7.66 -18.49 -4.29
N ILE A 178 -6.71 -18.97 -3.49
CA ILE A 178 -5.42 -19.45 -3.98
C ILE A 178 -5.49 -20.97 -4.09
N CYS A 179 -5.51 -21.47 -5.32
CA CYS A 179 -5.59 -22.90 -5.60
C CYS A 179 -4.24 -23.60 -5.34
N PRO A 180 -4.21 -24.94 -5.15
CA PRO A 180 -2.97 -25.70 -4.91
C PRO A 180 -1.91 -25.56 -6.01
N ASN A 181 -2.34 -25.28 -7.25
CA ASN A 181 -1.48 -25.00 -8.41
C ASN A 181 -0.91 -23.56 -8.43
N ARG A 182 -1.14 -22.76 -7.38
CA ARG A 182 -0.81 -21.34 -7.27
C ARG A 182 -1.58 -20.40 -8.20
N SER A 183 -2.65 -20.86 -8.86
CA SER A 183 -3.58 -19.94 -9.54
C SER A 183 -4.39 -19.14 -8.51
N MET A 184 -4.67 -17.90 -8.84
CA MET A 184 -5.45 -16.98 -8.03
C MET A 184 -6.78 -16.71 -8.75
N GLU A 185 -7.89 -16.95 -8.06
CA GLU A 185 -9.24 -16.67 -8.58
C GLU A 185 -9.89 -15.58 -7.73
N PHE A 186 -10.30 -14.49 -8.38
CA PHE A 186 -11.03 -13.38 -7.76
C PHE A 186 -12.50 -13.47 -8.10
N THR A 187 -13.36 -13.53 -7.09
CA THR A 187 -14.82 -13.49 -7.23
C THR A 187 -15.34 -12.26 -6.51
N MET A 188 -16.20 -11.47 -7.14
CA MET A 188 -16.87 -10.34 -6.47
C MET A 188 -17.81 -10.87 -5.39
N VAL A 189 -17.88 -10.18 -4.25
CA VAL A 189 -18.81 -10.49 -3.15
C VAL A 189 -20.07 -9.62 -3.27
#